data_AF-A0A929HYJ0-F1
#
_entry.id   AF-A0A929HYJ0-F1
#
_cell.length_a   1.000
_cell.length_b   1.000
_cell.length_c   1.000
_cell.angle_alpha   90.00
_cell.angle_beta   90.00
_cell.angle_gamma   90.00
#
_symmetry.space_group_name_H-M   'P 1'
#
loop_
_entity.id
_entity.type
_entity.pdbx_description
1 polymer ?
#
loop_
_entity_poly.entity_id
_entity_poly.type
_entity_poly.pdbx_seq_one_letter_code
_entity_poly.pdbx_strand_id
1 'polypeptide(L)'
;MKNSFLKNLWAFITSLKLTIIILLILSVTSIIGTIIPQNELPYVYLKYYKPSTYKLFQLLSFDNMYHSWWFTTLLALFTLNLICCSFRRFPNFWRLITQKERDLDDKLLQSLPLKKTFRLKELSDHTRSELSRIVQKHVHKPTILHTSSDALSLFAGKGKYTRLGFFITHLGIALIIIGGIIGNYGYQGFTNVVEGEASDTITLRGTTRQKKLDFSIRCDDFEVSFYQGGQRPKDYKSNLTIIDGGKEVKKKLIEVNDPLYYKGVYIYQSSYGTVPDQGNVILSAAPKADAKKARKYKVEVGKSITLEDKRYEVKVMRFVPDFSMGKNNKVVNRSQEMRNPAVQIALFKDNILVYKKWIFSKFPDFHGSEKGDYRFSFLDFSGKEYTGLQLTKDPGVWVVWSGCFLLTLGCYLLFFMSHQRLWIIVENKKGEYIVNMAGTSNKNMLSFTEVFDQIHQELKKIGKSVP
;
A
#
# COMPACT_ATOMS: atom_id res chain seq x y z
N MET A 1 -24.92 21.98 36.33
CA MET A 1 -24.21 20.68 36.25
C MET A 1 -23.79 20.27 34.82
N LYS A 2 -24.69 20.22 33.81
CA LYS A 2 -24.33 19.81 32.42
C LYS A 2 -23.14 20.58 31.81
N ASN A 3 -23.04 21.89 32.05
CA ASN A 3 -21.94 22.72 31.54
C ASN A 3 -20.59 22.42 32.20
N SER A 4 -20.56 21.89 33.43
CA SER A 4 -19.30 21.51 34.10
C SER A 4 -18.77 20.18 33.55
N PHE A 5 -19.66 19.20 33.38
CA PHE A 5 -19.31 17.89 32.80
C PHE A 5 -18.77 18.03 31.37
N LEU A 6 -19.46 18.77 30.49
CA LEU A 6 -19.02 18.98 29.10
C LEU A 6 -17.67 19.70 29.03
N LYS A 7 -17.42 20.68 29.90
CA LYS A 7 -16.13 21.37 29.99
C LYS A 7 -15.01 20.43 30.43
N ASN A 8 -15.26 19.59 31.44
CA ASN A 8 -14.29 18.62 31.93
C ASN A 8 -14.00 17.55 30.87
N LEU A 9 -15.03 17.06 30.18
CA LEU A 9 -14.89 16.11 29.09
C LEU A 9 -14.09 16.70 27.93
N TRP A 10 -14.38 17.94 27.53
CA TRP A 10 -13.59 18.65 26.51
C TRP A 10 -12.13 18.84 26.93
N ALA A 11 -11.89 19.23 28.19
CA ALA A 11 -10.53 19.38 28.72
C ALA A 11 -9.76 18.05 28.74
N PHE A 12 -10.43 16.95 29.05
CA PHE A 12 -9.88 15.60 29.02
C PHE A 12 -9.54 15.16 27.58
N ILE A 13 -10.50 15.25 26.66
CA ILE A 13 -10.32 14.86 25.24
C ILE A 13 -9.27 15.72 24.55
N THR A 14 -9.07 16.98 24.96
CA THR A 14 -8.05 17.89 24.40
C THR A 14 -6.73 17.91 25.19
N SER A 15 -6.50 16.93 26.06
CA SER A 15 -5.28 16.83 26.88
C SER A 15 -4.13 16.19 26.13
N LEU A 16 -2.92 16.79 26.23
CA LEU A 16 -1.67 16.18 25.75
C LEU A 16 -1.31 14.91 26.53
N LYS A 17 -1.65 14.84 27.82
CA LYS A 17 -1.38 13.64 28.65
C LYS A 17 -2.14 12.43 28.10
N LEU A 18 -3.39 12.64 27.69
CA LEU A 18 -4.21 11.61 27.06
C LEU A 18 -3.57 11.14 25.74
N THR A 19 -3.11 12.07 24.90
CA THR A 19 -2.40 11.74 23.64
C THR A 19 -1.20 10.82 23.89
N ILE A 20 -0.35 11.17 24.84
CA ILE A 20 0.88 10.41 25.14
C ILE A 20 0.54 9.00 25.64
N ILE A 21 -0.44 8.88 26.55
CA ILE A 21 -0.88 7.57 27.06
C ILE A 21 -1.43 6.69 25.93
N ILE A 22 -2.30 7.24 25.08
CA ILE A 22 -2.87 6.48 23.96
C ILE A 22 -1.78 6.04 22.99
N LEU A 23 -0.82 6.91 22.66
CA LEU A 23 0.31 6.57 21.79
C LEU A 23 1.18 5.46 22.38
N LEU A 24 1.45 5.48 23.68
CA LEU A 24 2.21 4.41 24.35
C LEU A 24 1.47 3.06 24.28
N ILE A 25 0.16 3.06 24.54
CA ILE A 25 -0.67 1.84 24.43
C ILE A 25 -0.68 1.32 22.99
N LEU A 26 -0.89 2.21 22.01
CA LEU A 26 -0.84 1.86 20.58
C LEU A 26 0.53 1.31 20.17
N SER A 27 1.62 1.89 20.68
CA SER A 27 2.98 1.42 20.42
C SER A 27 3.21 0.01 20.97
N VAL A 28 2.87 -0.24 22.24
CA VAL A 28 3.04 -1.56 22.88
C VAL A 28 2.21 -2.62 22.18
N THR A 29 0.96 -2.31 21.87
CA THR A 29 0.07 -3.26 21.16
C THR A 29 0.54 -3.51 19.74
N SER A 30 1.01 -2.49 19.01
CA SER A 30 1.58 -2.65 17.66
C SER A 30 2.83 -3.54 17.64
N ILE A 31 3.68 -3.48 18.68
CA ILE A 31 4.83 -4.40 18.83
C ILE A 31 4.33 -5.84 18.94
N ILE A 32 3.31 -6.09 19.77
CA ILE A 32 2.71 -7.43 19.93
C ILE A 32 2.18 -7.95 18.59
N GLY A 33 1.42 -7.13 17.85
CA GLY A 33 0.87 -7.52 16.54
C GLY A 33 1.91 -7.71 15.43
N THR A 34 3.11 -7.15 15.59
CA THR A 34 4.23 -7.38 14.66
C THR A 34 4.91 -8.73 14.93
N ILE A 35 4.95 -9.17 16.19
CA ILE A 35 5.57 -10.43 16.60
C ILE A 35 4.66 -11.62 16.29
N ILE A 36 3.34 -11.45 16.47
CA ILE A 36 2.35 -12.51 16.26
C ILE A 36 1.89 -12.48 14.79
N PRO A 37 1.99 -13.58 14.02
CA PRO A 37 1.45 -13.64 12.66
C PRO A 37 -0.03 -13.22 12.62
N GLN A 38 -0.45 -12.48 11.60
CA GLN A 38 -1.80 -11.93 11.50
C GLN A 38 -2.61 -12.61 10.40
N ASN A 39 -3.88 -12.93 10.67
CA ASN A 39 -4.86 -13.50 9.75
C ASN A 39 -4.37 -14.80 9.07
N GLU A 40 -3.61 -15.62 9.79
CA GLU A 40 -3.19 -16.95 9.34
C GLU A 40 -4.25 -18.01 9.64
N LEU A 41 -4.11 -19.18 9.02
CA LEU A 41 -5.02 -20.30 9.30
C LEU A 41 -4.73 -20.90 10.69
N PRO A 42 -5.75 -21.42 11.41
CA PRO A 42 -5.59 -21.94 12.77
C PRO A 42 -4.47 -22.98 12.95
N TYR A 43 -4.24 -23.84 11.95
CA TYR A 43 -3.19 -24.86 12.02
C TYR A 43 -1.78 -24.26 12.02
N VAL A 44 -1.58 -23.07 11.44
CA VAL A 44 -0.30 -22.36 11.43
C VAL A 44 0.05 -21.92 12.85
N TYR A 45 -0.92 -21.37 13.58
CA TYR A 45 -0.72 -20.99 14.98
C TYR A 45 -0.45 -22.20 15.87
N LEU A 46 -1.21 -23.29 15.71
CA LEU A 46 -1.05 -24.50 16.51
C LEU A 46 0.28 -25.22 16.27
N LYS A 47 1.00 -24.91 15.18
CA LYS A 47 2.36 -25.40 14.92
C LYS A 47 3.39 -24.76 15.86
N TYR A 48 3.21 -23.49 16.22
CA TYR A 48 4.18 -22.71 17.01
C TYR A 48 3.73 -22.46 18.44
N TYR A 49 2.43 -22.48 18.71
CA TYR A 49 1.86 -22.12 20.00
C TYR A 49 1.04 -23.26 20.61
N LYS A 50 1.06 -23.35 21.94
CA LYS A 50 0.20 -24.28 22.67
C LYS A 50 -1.29 -23.93 22.44
N PRO A 51 -2.21 -24.92 22.45
CA PRO A 51 -3.64 -24.65 22.24
C PRO A 51 -4.24 -23.64 23.23
N SER A 52 -3.77 -23.60 24.48
CA SER A 52 -4.21 -22.61 25.48
C SER A 52 -3.79 -21.18 25.12
N THR A 53 -2.57 -20.99 24.64
CA THR A 53 -2.06 -19.70 24.16
C THR A 53 -2.85 -19.22 22.94
N TYR A 54 -3.14 -20.13 22.00
CA TYR A 54 -3.95 -19.78 20.83
C TYR A 54 -5.39 -19.40 21.21
N LYS A 55 -6.01 -20.08 22.17
CA LYS A 55 -7.32 -19.66 22.71
C LYS A 55 -7.27 -18.26 23.30
N LEU A 56 -6.19 -17.89 23.99
CA LEU A 56 -6.00 -16.52 24.49
C LEU A 56 -5.89 -15.52 23.33
N PHE A 57 -5.16 -15.86 22.27
CA PHE A 57 -5.06 -15.02 21.08
C PHE A 57 -6.43 -14.77 20.46
N GLN A 58 -7.26 -15.80 20.32
CA GLN A 58 -8.62 -15.66 19.82
C GLN A 58 -9.50 -14.81 20.74
N LEU A 59 -9.41 -15.00 22.06
CA LEU A 59 -10.19 -14.23 23.03
C LEU A 59 -9.86 -12.72 22.98
N LEU A 60 -8.59 -12.38 22.83
CA LEU A 60 -8.11 -11.00 22.74
C LEU A 60 -8.02 -10.47 21.30
N SER A 61 -8.31 -11.31 20.31
CA SER A 61 -8.14 -11.04 18.87
C SER A 61 -6.70 -10.65 18.49
N PHE A 62 -5.67 -11.24 19.10
CA PHE A 62 -4.26 -10.97 18.73
C PHE A 62 -3.85 -11.57 17.39
N ASP A 63 -4.58 -12.55 16.89
CA ASP A 63 -4.46 -13.12 15.55
C ASP A 63 -5.03 -12.19 14.45
N ASN A 64 -5.92 -11.26 14.82
CA ASN A 64 -6.47 -10.24 13.93
C ASN A 64 -6.56 -8.87 14.64
N MET A 65 -5.42 -8.44 15.18
CA MET A 65 -5.35 -7.33 16.13
C MET A 65 -5.78 -6.00 15.51
N TYR A 66 -5.32 -5.71 14.30
CA TYR A 66 -5.54 -4.42 13.62
C TYR A 66 -7.00 -4.17 13.23
N HIS A 67 -7.83 -5.23 13.16
CA HIS A 67 -9.27 -5.15 12.91
C HIS A 67 -10.11 -5.38 14.17
N SER A 68 -9.48 -5.61 15.32
CA SER A 68 -10.18 -5.81 16.59
C SER A 68 -10.90 -4.54 17.06
N TRP A 69 -12.01 -4.72 17.78
CA TRP A 69 -12.82 -3.60 18.29
C TRP A 69 -12.02 -2.70 19.24
N TRP A 70 -11.14 -3.26 20.06
CA TRP A 70 -10.38 -2.50 21.06
C TRP A 70 -9.26 -1.69 20.39
N PHE A 71 -8.56 -2.26 19.40
CA PHE A 71 -7.49 -1.55 18.70
C PHE A 71 -8.06 -0.42 17.83
N THR A 72 -9.15 -0.69 17.11
CA THR A 72 -9.86 0.32 16.32
C THR A 72 -10.46 1.42 17.20
N THR A 73 -10.94 1.09 18.41
CA THR A 73 -11.37 2.09 19.40
C THR A 73 -10.21 2.96 19.87
N LEU A 74 -9.03 2.38 20.14
CA LEU A 74 -7.84 3.16 20.49
C LEU A 74 -7.42 4.12 19.36
N LEU A 75 -7.44 3.66 18.12
CA LEU A 75 -7.18 4.51 16.94
C LEU A 75 -8.22 5.64 16.79
N ALA A 76 -9.50 5.34 17.00
CA ALA A 76 -10.58 6.32 16.95
C ALA A 76 -10.43 7.38 18.06
N LEU A 77 -10.10 6.96 19.28
CA LEU A 77 -9.83 7.87 20.41
C LEU A 77 -8.61 8.75 20.16
N PHE A 78 -7.52 8.18 19.62
CA PHE A 78 -6.35 8.95 19.23
C PHE A 78 -6.69 10.00 18.17
N THR A 79 -7.43 9.60 17.13
CA THR A 79 -7.84 10.48 16.04
C THR A 79 -8.72 11.61 16.55
N LEU A 80 -9.72 11.30 17.39
CA LEU A 80 -10.57 12.30 18.02
C LEU A 80 -9.76 13.29 18.87
N ASN A 81 -8.86 12.78 19.71
CA ASN A 81 -7.97 13.60 20.52
C ASN A 81 -7.10 14.53 19.65
N LEU A 82 -6.48 14.00 18.59
CA LEU A 82 -5.65 14.77 17.66
C LEU A 82 -6.45 15.90 16.99
N ILE A 83 -7.66 15.60 16.52
CA ILE A 83 -8.56 16.56 15.89
C ILE A 83 -8.97 17.64 16.89
N CYS A 84 -9.48 17.26 18.06
CA CYS A 84 -9.94 18.22 19.08
C CYS A 84 -8.78 19.10 19.60
N CYS A 85 -7.59 18.54 19.80
CA CYS A 85 -6.40 19.30 20.18
C CYS A 85 -6.01 20.34 19.12
N SER A 86 -6.11 19.96 17.85
CA SER A 86 -5.84 20.85 16.71
C SER A 86 -6.86 21.98 16.66
N PHE A 87 -8.16 21.67 16.74
CA PHE A 87 -9.22 22.67 16.77
C PHE A 87 -9.10 23.63 17.96
N ARG A 88 -8.78 23.14 19.16
CA ARG A 88 -8.58 23.99 20.35
C ARG A 88 -7.44 25.00 20.16
N ARG A 89 -6.39 24.65 19.41
CA ARG A 89 -5.21 25.51 19.20
C ARG A 89 -5.36 26.47 18.02
N PHE A 90 -6.21 26.14 17.06
CA PHE A 90 -6.36 26.89 15.81
C PHE A 90 -6.74 28.38 15.99
N PRO A 91 -7.68 28.78 16.88
CA PRO A 91 -8.08 30.19 17.01
C PRO A 91 -6.92 31.10 17.46
N ASN A 92 -6.16 30.67 18.48
CA ASN A 92 -5.01 31.43 18.97
C ASN A 92 -3.95 31.57 17.88
N PHE A 93 -3.74 30.51 17.12
CA PHE A 93 -2.83 30.51 15.98
C PHE A 93 -3.28 31.46 14.87
N TRP A 94 -4.55 31.40 14.47
CA TRP A 94 -5.10 32.25 13.42
C TRP A 94 -4.97 33.73 13.81
N ARG A 95 -5.31 34.06 15.07
CA ARG A 95 -5.13 35.41 15.62
C ARG A 95 -3.69 35.90 15.54
N LEU A 96 -2.69 35.02 15.74
CA LEU A 96 -1.28 35.41 15.64
C LEU A 96 -0.82 35.72 14.21
N ILE A 97 -1.47 35.16 13.18
CA ILE A 97 -1.11 35.40 11.76
C ILE A 97 -1.92 36.55 11.16
N THR A 98 -3.13 36.79 11.67
CA THR A 98 -4.00 37.87 11.19
C THR A 98 -3.82 39.18 11.95
N GLN A 99 -3.14 39.17 13.10
CA GLN A 99 -2.80 40.40 13.82
C GLN A 99 -1.95 41.32 12.95
N LYS A 100 -2.31 42.61 12.91
CA LYS A 100 -1.52 43.65 12.25
C LYS A 100 -0.15 43.75 12.91
N GLU A 101 0.88 43.87 12.09
CA GLU A 101 2.25 43.93 12.54
C GLU A 101 2.48 45.22 13.32
N ARG A 102 3.18 45.10 14.45
CA ARG A 102 3.46 46.22 15.36
C ARG A 102 4.73 46.93 14.94
N ASP A 103 4.75 48.23 15.21
CA ASP A 103 5.97 49.02 15.09
C ASP A 103 7.05 48.50 16.06
N LEU A 104 8.31 48.73 15.71
CA LEU A 104 9.45 48.26 16.50
C LEU A 104 9.69 49.22 17.67
N ASP A 105 9.03 48.96 18.80
CA ASP A 105 9.27 49.67 20.05
C ASP A 105 10.59 49.22 20.72
N ASP A 106 11.11 50.01 21.65
CA ASP A 106 12.38 49.72 22.34
C ASP A 106 12.37 48.34 23.03
N LYS A 107 11.21 47.91 23.54
CA LYS A 107 11.03 46.59 24.15
C LYS A 107 11.18 45.47 23.11
N LEU A 108 10.52 45.58 21.96
CA LEU A 108 10.66 44.59 20.88
C LEU A 108 12.08 44.61 20.32
N LEU A 109 12.68 45.78 20.10
CA LEU A 109 14.06 45.93 19.65
C LEU A 109 15.03 45.22 20.62
N GLN A 110 14.84 45.36 21.93
CA GLN A 110 15.66 44.66 22.93
C GLN A 110 15.48 43.13 22.90
N SER A 111 14.28 42.65 22.58
CA SER A 111 13.97 41.21 22.55
C SER A 111 14.45 40.45 21.30
N LEU A 112 14.74 41.16 20.19
CA LEU A 112 15.09 40.53 18.92
C LEU A 112 16.56 40.05 18.89
N PRO A 113 16.87 38.93 18.23
CA PRO A 113 18.23 38.37 18.21
C PRO A 113 19.19 39.14 17.29
N LEU A 114 18.71 39.63 16.14
CA LEU A 114 19.53 40.36 15.17
C LEU A 114 19.19 41.84 15.24
N LYS A 115 20.21 42.66 15.44
CA LYS A 115 20.11 44.11 15.56
C LYS A 115 21.33 44.76 14.92
N LYS A 116 21.12 45.77 14.08
CA LYS A 116 22.18 46.63 13.57
C LYS A 116 21.68 48.07 13.48
N THR A 117 22.56 49.01 13.79
CA THR A 117 22.27 50.44 13.71
C THR A 117 23.29 51.13 12.80
N PHE A 118 22.84 52.05 11.97
CA PHE A 118 23.70 52.88 11.11
C PHE A 118 23.06 54.25 10.85
N ARG A 119 23.78 55.16 10.21
CA ARG A 119 23.33 56.53 9.94
C ARG A 119 23.07 56.75 8.45
N LEU A 120 22.11 57.62 8.15
CA LEU A 120 21.81 58.16 6.82
C LEU A 120 22.00 59.68 6.84
N LYS A 121 22.42 60.27 5.71
CA LYS A 121 22.52 61.73 5.56
C LYS A 121 21.15 62.39 5.41
N GLU A 122 20.26 61.77 4.65
CA GLU A 122 18.92 62.28 4.33
C GLU A 122 17.89 61.16 4.21
N LEU A 123 16.60 61.53 4.33
CA LEU A 123 15.46 60.63 4.13
C LEU A 123 14.54 61.14 3.01
N SER A 124 15.12 61.28 1.81
CA SER A 124 14.41 61.65 0.57
C SER A 124 13.47 60.55 0.06
N ASP A 125 12.49 60.88 -0.79
CA ASP A 125 11.56 59.89 -1.38
C ASP A 125 12.30 58.81 -2.20
N HIS A 126 13.41 59.19 -2.84
CA HIS A 126 14.31 58.24 -3.48
C HIS A 126 14.89 57.25 -2.46
N THR A 127 15.39 57.75 -1.32
CA THR A 127 15.92 56.92 -0.23
C THR A 127 14.85 55.97 0.32
N ARG A 128 13.63 56.45 0.57
CA ARG A 128 12.51 55.60 1.05
C ARG A 128 12.18 54.48 0.07
N SER A 129 12.15 54.79 -1.22
CA SER A 129 11.90 53.83 -2.29
C SER A 129 13.01 52.79 -2.38
N GLU A 130 14.27 53.23 -2.25
CA GLU A 130 15.44 52.37 -2.30
C GLU A 130 15.55 51.43 -1.09
N LEU A 131 15.29 51.94 0.12
CA LEU A 131 15.16 51.12 1.34
C LEU A 131 14.11 50.02 1.13
N SER A 132 12.95 50.39 0.59
CA SER A 132 11.86 49.45 0.32
C SER A 132 12.24 48.41 -0.73
N ARG A 133 12.96 48.82 -1.78
CA ARG A 133 13.42 47.96 -2.88
C ARG A 133 14.42 46.91 -2.40
N ILE A 134 15.40 47.31 -1.57
CA ILE A 134 16.40 46.39 -1.01
C ILE A 134 15.73 45.35 -0.10
N VAL A 135 14.81 45.80 0.76
CA VAL A 135 14.05 44.89 1.62
C VAL A 135 13.21 43.91 0.80
N GLN A 136 12.55 44.38 -0.26
CA GLN A 136 11.75 43.56 -1.15
C GLN A 136 12.58 42.49 -1.87
N LYS A 137 13.78 42.85 -2.33
CA LYS A 137 14.71 41.95 -3.03
C LYS A 137 15.09 40.74 -2.16
N HIS A 138 15.33 40.96 -0.87
CA HIS A 138 15.90 39.94 0.02
C HIS A 138 14.88 39.22 0.90
N VAL A 139 13.78 39.88 1.28
CA VAL A 139 12.77 39.31 2.20
C VAL A 139 11.41 39.20 1.53
N HIS A 140 10.66 40.31 1.48
CA HIS A 140 9.33 40.41 0.90
C HIS A 140 8.95 41.88 0.75
N LYS A 141 7.87 42.17 0.00
CA LYS A 141 7.36 43.53 -0.14
C LYS A 141 7.07 44.14 1.25
N PRO A 142 7.74 45.24 1.63
CA PRO A 142 7.56 45.82 2.95
C PRO A 142 6.20 46.52 3.06
N THR A 143 5.61 46.42 4.25
CA THR A 143 4.48 47.23 4.69
C THR A 143 5.03 48.46 5.40
N ILE A 144 4.60 49.65 4.99
CA ILE A 144 4.90 50.90 5.70
C ILE A 144 4.00 50.94 6.92
N LEU A 145 4.60 50.90 8.11
CA LEU A 145 3.88 50.95 9.39
C LEU A 145 3.65 52.41 9.83
N HIS A 146 4.67 53.24 9.67
CA HIS A 146 4.65 54.67 9.96
C HIS A 146 5.48 55.42 8.93
N THR A 147 5.01 56.57 8.45
CA THR A 147 5.80 57.47 7.60
C THR A 147 5.48 58.93 7.94
N SER A 148 6.51 59.72 8.17
CA SER A 148 6.45 61.19 8.31
C SER A 148 7.66 61.81 7.61
N SER A 149 7.78 63.14 7.55
CA SER A 149 8.97 63.83 7.01
C SER A 149 10.27 63.31 7.62
N ASP A 150 10.26 63.04 8.93
CA ASP A 150 11.46 62.73 9.71
C ASP A 150 11.55 61.30 10.23
N ALA A 151 10.56 60.45 9.91
CA ALA A 151 10.57 59.05 10.29
C ALA A 151 10.01 58.11 9.22
N LEU A 152 10.53 56.88 9.20
CA LEU A 152 10.04 55.79 8.36
C LEU A 152 10.12 54.49 9.14
N SER A 153 9.02 53.76 9.26
CA SER A 153 8.99 52.39 9.78
C SER A 153 8.50 51.42 8.71
N LEU A 154 9.35 50.46 8.38
CA LEU A 154 9.09 49.39 7.42
C LEU A 154 9.07 48.05 8.14
N PHE A 155 8.10 47.22 7.79
CA PHE A 155 8.06 45.81 8.17
C PHE A 155 8.02 44.92 6.93
N ALA A 156 8.90 43.92 6.86
CA ALA A 156 8.82 42.86 5.87
C ALA A 156 8.76 41.50 6.55
N GLY A 157 7.74 40.72 6.21
CA GLY A 157 7.55 39.36 6.68
C GLY A 157 7.40 38.39 5.52
N LYS A 158 8.13 37.27 5.57
CA LYS A 158 8.01 36.17 4.60
C LYS A 158 7.62 34.88 5.32
N GLY A 159 6.69 34.11 4.76
CA GLY A 159 6.36 32.79 5.30
C GLY A 159 5.48 32.80 6.56
N LYS A 160 4.59 33.78 6.72
CA LYS A 160 3.66 33.84 7.86
C LYS A 160 2.79 32.57 8.02
N TYR A 161 2.45 31.92 6.90
CA TYR A 161 1.64 30.70 6.84
C TYR A 161 2.43 29.40 7.04
N THR A 162 3.76 29.43 7.11
CA THR A 162 4.62 28.24 7.31
C THR A 162 4.16 27.38 8.49
N ARG A 163 3.67 28.01 9.56
CA ARG A 163 3.18 27.34 10.76
C ARG A 163 1.84 26.59 10.57
N LEU A 164 1.09 26.83 9.47
CA LEU A 164 -0.07 26.02 9.10
C LEU A 164 0.33 24.56 8.83
N GLY A 165 1.60 24.32 8.49
CA GLY A 165 2.13 22.98 8.27
C GLY A 165 1.85 22.01 9.44
N PHE A 166 1.79 22.49 10.68
CA PHE A 166 1.39 21.68 11.84
C PHE A 166 -0.03 21.13 11.73
N PHE A 167 -0.99 21.97 11.36
CA PHE A 167 -2.39 21.56 11.19
C PHE A 167 -2.57 20.67 9.96
N ILE A 168 -1.84 20.96 8.88
CA ILE A 168 -1.84 20.15 7.66
C ILE A 168 -1.28 18.75 7.95
N THR A 169 -0.19 18.65 8.71
CA THR A 169 0.41 17.37 9.15
C THR A 169 -0.58 16.57 9.99
N HIS A 170 -1.22 17.21 10.98
CA HIS A 170 -2.21 16.55 11.83
C HIS A 170 -3.44 16.08 11.04
N LEU A 171 -3.92 16.88 10.09
CA LEU A 171 -4.98 16.47 9.18
C LEU A 171 -4.56 15.27 8.33
N GLY A 172 -3.33 15.27 7.81
CA GLY A 172 -2.76 14.14 7.08
C GLY A 172 -2.75 12.85 7.90
N ILE A 173 -2.24 12.90 9.14
CA ILE A 173 -2.23 11.75 10.07
C ILE A 173 -3.66 11.27 10.34
N ALA A 174 -4.58 12.20 10.65
CA ALA A 174 -5.98 11.85 10.91
C ALA A 174 -6.63 11.15 9.71
N LEU A 175 -6.43 11.65 8.48
CA LEU A 175 -6.95 11.04 7.27
C LEU A 175 -6.35 9.66 6.99
N ILE A 176 -5.06 9.44 7.25
CA ILE A 176 -4.44 8.11 7.11
C ILE A 176 -5.14 7.11 8.03
N ILE A 177 -5.37 7.49 9.29
CA ILE A 177 -6.00 6.60 10.27
C ILE A 177 -7.48 6.37 9.93
N ILE A 178 -8.22 7.42 9.58
CA ILE A 178 -9.62 7.32 9.14
C ILE A 178 -9.72 6.44 7.89
N GLY A 179 -8.83 6.62 6.92
CA GLY A 179 -8.73 5.79 5.73
C GLY A 179 -8.50 4.32 6.07
N GLY A 180 -7.57 4.02 6.98
CA GLY A 180 -7.35 2.65 7.48
C GLY A 180 -8.59 2.05 8.14
N ILE A 181 -9.31 2.82 8.97
CA ILE A 181 -10.58 2.37 9.59
C ILE A 181 -11.65 2.10 8.53
N ILE A 182 -11.78 2.97 7.52
CA ILE A 182 -12.69 2.75 6.39
C ILE A 182 -12.29 1.50 5.60
N GLY A 183 -11.00 1.26 5.43
CA GLY A 183 -10.45 0.07 4.77
C GLY A 183 -10.89 -1.25 5.40
N ASN A 184 -11.23 -1.26 6.70
CA ASN A 184 -11.78 -2.44 7.38
C ASN A 184 -13.11 -2.93 6.81
N TYR A 185 -13.87 -2.07 6.10
CA TYR A 185 -15.09 -2.47 5.39
C TYR A 185 -14.81 -3.10 4.01
N GLY A 186 -13.53 -3.14 3.63
CA GLY A 186 -13.03 -3.83 2.45
C GLY A 186 -12.96 -5.34 2.63
N TYR A 187 -12.34 -6.02 1.66
CA TYR A 187 -12.01 -7.44 1.76
C TYR A 187 -10.80 -7.78 0.90
N GLN A 188 -10.11 -8.85 1.30
CA GLN A 188 -9.08 -9.50 0.51
C GLN A 188 -9.40 -10.99 0.42
N GLY A 189 -9.26 -11.58 -0.76
CA GLY A 189 -9.45 -13.01 -0.96
C GLY A 189 -8.74 -13.54 -2.19
N PHE A 190 -8.80 -14.85 -2.36
CA PHE A 190 -8.10 -15.57 -3.42
C PHE A 190 -9.06 -16.47 -4.19
N THR A 191 -8.83 -16.63 -5.48
CA THR A 191 -9.54 -17.59 -6.32
C THR A 191 -8.60 -18.15 -7.38
N ASN A 192 -8.75 -19.42 -7.70
CA ASN A 192 -8.03 -20.06 -8.79
C ASN A 192 -9.01 -20.24 -9.94
N VAL A 193 -8.66 -19.73 -11.12
CA VAL A 193 -9.50 -19.81 -12.31
C VAL A 193 -8.76 -20.63 -13.36
N VAL A 194 -9.33 -21.78 -13.73
CA VAL A 194 -8.79 -22.64 -14.77
C VAL A 194 -8.96 -21.94 -16.12
N GLU A 195 -8.00 -22.12 -17.02
CA GLU A 195 -8.10 -21.62 -18.39
C GLU A 195 -9.38 -22.09 -19.10
N GLY A 196 -10.06 -21.13 -19.72
CA GLY A 196 -11.36 -21.29 -20.36
C GLY A 196 -12.55 -21.29 -19.40
N GLU A 197 -12.32 -21.31 -18.09
CA GLU A 197 -13.37 -21.28 -17.07
C GLU A 197 -13.55 -19.90 -16.44
N ALA A 198 -14.70 -19.69 -15.81
CA ALA A 198 -15.02 -18.48 -15.07
C ALA A 198 -15.34 -18.79 -13.61
N SER A 199 -14.93 -17.89 -12.71
CA SER A 199 -15.23 -17.95 -11.28
C SER A 199 -15.86 -16.65 -10.82
N ASP A 200 -16.90 -16.75 -10.01
CA ASP A 200 -17.58 -15.63 -9.35
C ASP A 200 -17.38 -15.63 -7.83
N THR A 201 -16.50 -16.49 -7.33
CA THR A 201 -16.37 -16.76 -5.90
C THR A 201 -14.91 -16.68 -5.47
N ILE A 202 -14.68 -16.07 -4.31
CA ILE A 202 -13.35 -15.96 -3.68
C ILE A 202 -13.36 -16.60 -2.30
N THR A 203 -12.22 -17.13 -1.88
CA THR A 203 -11.98 -17.53 -0.49
C THR A 203 -11.37 -16.35 0.26
N LEU A 204 -12.01 -15.90 1.34
CA LEU A 204 -11.53 -14.77 2.12
C LEU A 204 -10.22 -15.12 2.84
N ARG A 205 -9.25 -14.19 2.81
CA ARG A 205 -7.93 -14.37 3.43
C ARG A 205 -8.06 -14.74 4.90
N GLY A 206 -7.25 -15.72 5.34
CA GLY A 206 -7.23 -16.20 6.73
C GLY A 206 -8.43 -17.06 7.12
N THR A 207 -9.35 -17.35 6.19
CA THR A 207 -10.55 -18.15 6.46
C THR A 207 -10.78 -19.20 5.38
N THR A 208 -11.68 -20.14 5.64
CA THR A 208 -12.23 -21.06 4.62
C THR A 208 -13.54 -20.55 4.03
N ARG A 209 -13.95 -19.32 4.39
CA ARG A 209 -15.26 -18.78 4.04
C ARG A 209 -15.22 -18.25 2.61
N GLN A 210 -16.16 -18.73 1.80
CA GLN A 210 -16.33 -18.26 0.44
C GLN A 210 -17.23 -17.03 0.39
N LYS A 211 -16.90 -16.08 -0.50
CA LYS A 211 -17.68 -14.89 -0.80
C LYS A 211 -17.98 -14.87 -2.30
N LYS A 212 -19.26 -14.81 -2.63
CA LYS A 212 -19.73 -14.59 -4.00
C LYS A 212 -19.56 -13.11 -4.38
N LEU A 213 -19.10 -12.87 -5.60
CA LEU A 213 -18.93 -11.57 -6.23
C LEU A 213 -20.15 -11.23 -7.09
N ASP A 214 -20.31 -9.94 -7.37
CA ASP A 214 -21.39 -9.43 -8.24
C ASP A 214 -21.00 -9.50 -9.73
N PHE A 215 -19.85 -10.11 -10.05
CA PHE A 215 -19.31 -10.30 -11.40
C PHE A 215 -18.47 -11.58 -11.43
N SER A 216 -18.29 -12.17 -12.61
CA SER A 216 -17.42 -13.33 -12.81
C SER A 216 -16.12 -12.92 -13.51
N ILE A 217 -15.05 -13.65 -13.22
CA ILE A 217 -13.74 -13.49 -13.86
C ILE A 217 -13.47 -14.76 -14.64
N ARG A 218 -13.35 -14.63 -15.96
CA ARG A 218 -12.94 -15.71 -16.86
C ARG A 218 -11.46 -15.60 -17.15
N CYS A 219 -10.74 -16.71 -17.04
CA CYS A 219 -9.38 -16.82 -17.55
C CYS A 219 -9.48 -17.26 -19.00
N ASP A 220 -9.25 -16.35 -19.94
CA ASP A 220 -9.26 -16.69 -21.36
C ASP A 220 -8.01 -17.49 -21.74
N ASP A 221 -6.87 -17.11 -21.17
CA ASP A 221 -5.56 -17.68 -21.46
C ASP A 221 -4.59 -17.36 -20.32
N PHE A 222 -3.63 -18.24 -20.05
CA PHE A 222 -2.57 -18.01 -19.08
C PHE A 222 -1.22 -18.44 -19.66
N GLU A 223 -0.22 -17.56 -19.52
CA GLU A 223 1.12 -17.80 -20.06
C GLU A 223 2.17 -17.65 -18.96
N VAL A 224 3.06 -18.65 -18.87
CA VAL A 224 4.27 -18.58 -18.05
C VAL A 224 5.50 -18.60 -18.95
N SER A 225 6.32 -17.54 -18.86
CA SER A 225 7.64 -17.55 -19.48
C SER A 225 8.69 -17.92 -18.45
N PHE A 226 9.72 -18.68 -18.84
CA PHE A 226 10.81 -19.13 -17.95
C PHE A 226 12.15 -18.52 -18.36
N TYR A 227 13.06 -18.35 -17.40
CA TYR A 227 14.45 -17.99 -17.70
C TYR A 227 15.16 -19.13 -18.43
N GLN A 228 16.07 -18.78 -19.36
CA GLN A 228 16.87 -19.78 -20.09
C GLN A 228 17.66 -20.67 -19.11
N GLY A 229 17.61 -21.99 -19.32
CA GLY A 229 18.37 -22.96 -18.53
C GLY A 229 17.72 -23.43 -17.22
N GLY A 230 16.45 -23.10 -16.95
CA GLY A 230 15.78 -23.61 -15.74
C GLY A 230 14.25 -23.53 -15.74
N GLN A 231 13.65 -24.01 -14.66
CA GLN A 231 12.21 -23.96 -14.37
C GLN A 231 11.82 -22.70 -13.58
N ARG A 232 12.69 -21.68 -13.54
CA ARG A 232 12.41 -20.43 -12.83
C ARG A 232 11.53 -19.53 -13.70
N PRO A 233 10.29 -19.24 -13.28
CA PRO A 233 9.42 -18.35 -14.04
C PRO A 233 9.98 -16.92 -14.08
N LYS A 234 9.92 -16.33 -15.27
CA LYS A 234 10.32 -14.96 -15.61
C LYS A 234 9.13 -14.02 -15.59
N ASP A 235 8.01 -14.44 -16.15
CA ASP A 235 6.82 -13.61 -16.29
C ASP A 235 5.56 -14.48 -16.25
N TYR A 236 4.48 -13.92 -15.72
CA TYR A 236 3.16 -14.55 -15.65
C TYR A 236 2.14 -13.59 -16.24
N LYS A 237 1.45 -14.04 -17.29
CA LYS A 237 0.44 -13.24 -17.94
C LYS A 237 -0.89 -13.95 -17.87
N SER A 238 -1.91 -13.25 -17.37
CA SER A 238 -3.26 -13.79 -17.31
C SER A 238 -4.15 -12.93 -18.18
N ASN A 239 -4.69 -13.50 -19.26
CA ASN A 239 -5.67 -12.82 -20.09
C ASN A 239 -7.05 -12.99 -19.45
N LEU A 240 -7.53 -11.92 -18.82
CA LEU A 240 -8.76 -11.97 -18.03
C LEU A 240 -9.89 -11.23 -18.71
N THR A 241 -11.08 -11.83 -18.68
CA THR A 241 -12.33 -11.19 -19.08
C THR A 241 -13.29 -11.12 -17.89
N ILE A 242 -13.78 -9.92 -17.61
CA ILE A 242 -14.82 -9.67 -16.62
C ILE A 242 -16.18 -9.84 -17.28
N ILE A 243 -17.02 -10.65 -16.66
CA ILE A 243 -18.41 -10.89 -17.07
C ILE A 243 -19.33 -10.32 -15.99
N ASP A 244 -20.16 -9.35 -16.36
CA ASP A 244 -21.11 -8.71 -15.45
C ASP A 244 -22.50 -8.70 -16.10
N GLY A 245 -23.52 -9.18 -15.38
CA GLY A 245 -24.88 -9.36 -15.93
C GLY A 245 -24.92 -10.28 -17.17
N GLY A 246 -23.99 -11.24 -17.28
CA GLY A 246 -23.89 -12.15 -18.42
C GLY A 246 -23.22 -11.57 -19.67
N LYS A 247 -22.71 -10.34 -19.62
CA LYS A 247 -21.99 -9.71 -20.74
C LYS A 247 -20.52 -9.52 -20.42
N GLU A 248 -19.66 -9.67 -21.43
CA GLU A 248 -18.25 -9.30 -21.33
C GLU A 248 -18.13 -7.78 -21.28
N VAL A 249 -17.64 -7.25 -20.16
CA VAL A 249 -17.59 -5.80 -19.90
C VAL A 249 -16.17 -5.24 -19.92
N LYS A 250 -15.16 -6.09 -19.70
CA LYS A 250 -13.76 -5.65 -19.68
C LYS A 250 -12.84 -6.83 -19.94
N LYS A 251 -11.87 -6.65 -20.83
CA LYS A 251 -10.78 -7.59 -21.06
C LYS A 251 -9.44 -6.91 -20.77
N LYS A 252 -8.54 -7.58 -20.06
CA LYS A 252 -7.20 -7.07 -19.79
C LYS A 252 -6.22 -8.23 -19.61
N LEU A 253 -5.08 -8.13 -20.27
CA LEU A 253 -3.88 -8.91 -19.95
C LEU A 253 -3.26 -8.31 -18.69
N ILE A 254 -3.19 -9.09 -17.61
CA ILE A 254 -2.53 -8.66 -16.36
C ILE A 254 -1.20 -9.35 -16.18
N GLU A 255 -0.28 -8.64 -15.53
CA GLU A 255 1.06 -9.11 -15.17
C GLU A 255 1.34 -8.83 -13.68
N VAL A 256 2.47 -9.31 -13.16
CA VAL A 256 2.87 -9.00 -11.77
C VAL A 256 3.02 -7.48 -11.61
N ASN A 257 2.30 -6.90 -10.63
CA ASN A 257 2.19 -5.46 -10.38
C ASN A 257 1.38 -4.64 -11.40
N ASP A 258 0.76 -5.26 -12.41
CA ASP A 258 -0.21 -4.58 -13.29
C ASP A 258 -1.64 -5.16 -13.14
N PRO A 259 -2.37 -4.80 -12.07
CA PRO A 259 -3.67 -5.40 -11.77
C PRO A 259 -4.79 -4.95 -12.72
N LEU A 260 -5.85 -5.75 -12.80
CA LEU A 260 -7.13 -5.35 -13.39
C LEU A 260 -7.99 -4.70 -12.31
N TYR A 261 -8.46 -3.48 -12.56
CA TYR A 261 -9.41 -2.79 -11.69
C TYR A 261 -10.85 -2.82 -12.25
N TYR A 262 -11.81 -3.25 -11.44
CA TYR A 262 -13.24 -3.27 -11.79
C TYR A 262 -14.13 -3.15 -10.54
N LYS A 263 -15.16 -2.29 -10.57
CA LYS A 263 -16.13 -2.05 -9.45
C LYS A 263 -15.50 -1.91 -8.06
N GLY A 264 -14.36 -1.20 -7.95
CA GLY A 264 -13.67 -1.00 -6.67
C GLY A 264 -12.80 -2.17 -6.23
N VAL A 265 -12.66 -3.21 -7.04
CA VAL A 265 -11.84 -4.40 -6.76
C VAL A 265 -10.62 -4.37 -7.66
N TYR A 266 -9.44 -4.51 -7.06
CA TYR A 266 -8.20 -4.78 -7.76
C TYR A 266 -7.98 -6.30 -7.81
N ILE A 267 -7.65 -6.80 -8.99
CA ILE A 267 -7.42 -8.21 -9.28
C ILE A 267 -5.95 -8.35 -9.67
N TYR A 268 -5.17 -8.96 -8.79
CA TYR A 268 -3.74 -9.16 -8.95
C TYR A 268 -3.47 -10.60 -9.34
N GLN A 269 -2.49 -10.78 -10.23
CA GLN A 269 -1.90 -12.08 -10.46
C GLN A 269 -1.03 -12.46 -9.25
N SER A 270 -1.34 -13.58 -8.60
CA SER A 270 -0.76 -13.95 -7.28
C SER A 270 -0.10 -15.31 -7.24
N SER A 271 -0.66 -16.31 -7.94
CA SER A 271 -0.11 -17.66 -8.01
C SER A 271 -0.58 -18.36 -9.28
N TYR A 272 -0.12 -19.59 -9.53
CA TYR A 272 -0.54 -20.38 -10.68
C TYR A 272 -0.34 -21.87 -10.39
N GLY A 273 -0.83 -22.73 -11.27
CA GLY A 273 -0.53 -24.14 -11.23
C GLY A 273 -1.29 -24.91 -12.29
N THR A 274 -1.20 -26.23 -12.24
CA THR A 274 -1.91 -27.14 -13.14
C THR A 274 -2.99 -27.88 -12.37
N VAL A 275 -4.12 -28.18 -13.00
CA VAL A 275 -5.13 -29.07 -12.45
C VAL A 275 -4.85 -30.50 -12.91
N PRO A 276 -4.41 -31.43 -12.03
CA PRO A 276 -4.00 -32.77 -12.48
C PRO A 276 -5.15 -33.59 -13.06
N ASP A 277 -6.36 -33.40 -12.53
CA ASP A 277 -7.53 -34.16 -12.96
C ASP A 277 -8.18 -33.60 -14.23
N GLN A 278 -7.72 -32.44 -14.72
CA GLN A 278 -8.19 -31.81 -15.95
C GLN A 278 -7.01 -31.61 -16.90
N GLY A 279 -6.87 -32.51 -17.87
CA GLY A 279 -5.76 -32.46 -18.80
C GLY A 279 -5.76 -33.61 -19.78
N ASN A 280 -4.75 -33.60 -20.64
CA ASN A 280 -4.55 -34.59 -21.68
C ASN A 280 -3.37 -35.48 -21.34
N VAL A 281 -3.63 -36.79 -21.25
CA VAL A 281 -2.59 -37.81 -21.16
C VAL A 281 -2.18 -38.20 -22.57
N ILE A 282 -0.87 -38.20 -22.83
CA ILE A 282 -0.28 -38.76 -24.05
C ILE A 282 0.08 -40.22 -23.78
N LEU A 283 -0.71 -41.12 -24.32
CA LEU A 283 -0.50 -42.56 -24.25
C LEU A 283 0.15 -43.05 -25.55
N SER A 284 1.13 -43.95 -25.44
CA SER A 284 1.54 -44.81 -26.53
C SER A 284 0.83 -46.15 -26.40
N ALA A 285 0.19 -46.63 -27.45
CA ALA A 285 -0.37 -47.98 -27.51
C ALA A 285 0.31 -48.76 -28.64
N ALA A 286 0.90 -49.90 -28.32
CA ALA A 286 1.58 -50.78 -29.26
C ALA A 286 0.96 -52.18 -29.21
N PRO A 287 0.58 -52.78 -30.35
CA PRO A 287 0.19 -54.19 -30.40
C PRO A 287 1.34 -55.06 -29.88
N LYS A 288 1.06 -56.06 -29.05
CA LYS A 288 2.11 -56.98 -28.56
C LYS A 288 2.73 -57.82 -29.67
N ALA A 289 1.94 -58.15 -30.69
CA ALA A 289 2.40 -58.91 -31.85
C ALA A 289 3.39 -58.11 -32.72
N ASP A 290 3.33 -56.77 -32.67
CA ASP A 290 4.19 -55.90 -33.46
C ASP A 290 4.38 -54.54 -32.77
N ALA A 291 5.47 -54.42 -32.01
CA ALA A 291 5.81 -53.20 -31.30
C ALA A 291 6.10 -52.01 -32.24
N LYS A 292 6.40 -52.25 -33.53
CA LYS A 292 6.67 -51.17 -34.50
C LYS A 292 5.41 -50.41 -34.91
N LYS A 293 4.22 -50.97 -34.65
CA LYS A 293 2.92 -50.31 -34.88
C LYS A 293 2.45 -49.46 -33.69
N ALA A 294 3.38 -48.94 -32.88
CA ALA A 294 3.04 -48.06 -31.77
C ALA A 294 2.44 -46.75 -32.27
N ARG A 295 1.27 -46.36 -31.75
CA ARG A 295 0.66 -45.05 -32.00
C ARG A 295 0.48 -44.25 -30.73
N LYS A 296 0.60 -42.93 -30.87
CA LYS A 296 0.37 -41.98 -29.80
C LYS A 296 -1.09 -41.51 -29.83
N TYR A 297 -1.71 -41.49 -28.67
CA TYR A 297 -3.09 -41.04 -28.45
C TYR A 297 -3.08 -39.95 -27.40
N LYS A 298 -3.68 -38.80 -27.72
CA LYS A 298 -3.95 -37.73 -26.76
C LYS A 298 -5.35 -37.94 -26.21
N VAL A 299 -5.46 -38.26 -24.92
CA VAL A 299 -6.73 -38.62 -24.28
C VAL A 299 -6.95 -37.75 -23.05
N GLU A 300 -8.09 -37.08 -23.01
CA GLU A 300 -8.49 -36.29 -21.84
C GLU A 300 -8.82 -37.20 -20.65
N VAL A 301 -8.43 -36.81 -19.45
CA VAL A 301 -8.75 -37.55 -18.22
C VAL A 301 -10.28 -37.69 -18.10
N GLY A 302 -10.76 -38.92 -17.84
CA GLY A 302 -12.18 -39.25 -17.76
C GLY A 302 -12.81 -39.66 -19.09
N LYS A 303 -12.17 -39.38 -20.24
CA LYS A 303 -12.63 -39.78 -21.57
C LYS A 303 -11.97 -41.06 -22.06
N SER A 304 -12.52 -41.59 -23.14
CA SER A 304 -12.04 -42.79 -23.81
C SER A 304 -11.75 -42.55 -25.28
N ILE A 305 -10.91 -43.41 -25.86
CA ILE A 305 -10.59 -43.41 -27.27
C ILE A 305 -10.56 -44.85 -27.80
N THR A 306 -11.06 -45.03 -29.01
CA THR A 306 -10.99 -46.30 -29.73
C THR A 306 -9.62 -46.45 -30.40
N LEU A 307 -9.00 -47.62 -30.25
CA LEU A 307 -7.75 -47.97 -30.93
C LEU A 307 -8.01 -48.37 -32.38
N GLU A 308 -6.95 -48.48 -33.19
CA GLU A 308 -7.04 -48.84 -34.62
C GLU A 308 -7.86 -50.09 -34.95
N ASP A 309 -7.77 -51.15 -34.15
CA ASP A 309 -8.50 -52.42 -34.34
C ASP A 309 -10.02 -52.24 -34.14
N LYS A 310 -10.50 -51.05 -33.74
CA LYS A 310 -11.91 -50.68 -33.48
C LYS A 310 -12.66 -51.50 -32.42
N ARG A 311 -12.16 -52.68 -32.10
CA ARG A 311 -12.63 -53.58 -31.03
C ARG A 311 -12.12 -53.16 -29.66
N TYR A 312 -11.02 -52.43 -29.61
CA TYR A 312 -10.39 -52.01 -28.36
C TYR A 312 -10.66 -50.54 -28.08
N GLU A 313 -11.07 -50.24 -26.85
CA GLU A 313 -11.26 -48.89 -26.34
C GLU A 313 -10.45 -48.72 -25.06
N VAL A 314 -9.71 -47.62 -24.94
CA VAL A 314 -8.96 -47.28 -23.72
C VAL A 314 -9.56 -46.03 -23.09
N LYS A 315 -9.91 -46.14 -21.82
CA LYS A 315 -10.39 -45.03 -20.99
C LYS A 315 -9.30 -44.59 -20.03
N VAL A 316 -8.97 -43.30 -20.04
CA VAL A 316 -8.13 -42.70 -19.00
C VAL A 316 -9.01 -42.40 -17.80
N MET A 317 -8.77 -43.10 -16.69
CA MET A 317 -9.61 -42.98 -15.50
C MET A 317 -9.18 -41.83 -14.59
N ARG A 318 -7.89 -41.71 -14.32
CA ARG A 318 -7.31 -40.67 -13.45
C ARG A 318 -5.82 -40.52 -13.69
N PHE A 319 -5.31 -39.35 -13.37
CA PHE A 319 -3.91 -39.00 -13.40
C PHE A 319 -3.44 -38.62 -11.98
N VAL A 320 -2.21 -38.97 -11.62
CA VAL A 320 -1.62 -38.66 -10.30
C VAL A 320 -0.17 -38.20 -10.52
N PRO A 321 0.18 -36.93 -10.25
CA PRO A 321 1.52 -36.38 -10.54
C PRO A 321 2.63 -36.91 -9.60
N ASP A 322 2.29 -37.23 -8.34
CA ASP A 322 3.22 -37.85 -7.39
C ASP A 322 2.57 -39.06 -6.70
N PHE A 323 2.55 -40.18 -7.42
CA PHE A 323 1.91 -41.41 -7.00
C PHE A 323 2.59 -41.99 -5.76
N SER A 324 1.78 -42.32 -4.76
CA SER A 324 2.17 -43.12 -3.61
C SER A 324 1.05 -44.04 -3.15
N MET A 325 1.44 -45.17 -2.57
CA MET A 325 0.51 -46.02 -1.84
C MET A 325 0.43 -45.56 -0.38
N GLY A 326 -0.76 -45.21 0.08
CA GLY A 326 -1.03 -44.82 1.47
C GLY A 326 -1.37 -46.03 2.36
N LYS A 327 -1.74 -45.75 3.61
CA LYS A 327 -2.30 -46.78 4.51
C LYS A 327 -3.57 -47.37 3.87
N ASN A 328 -3.70 -48.71 3.89
CA ASN A 328 -4.79 -49.49 3.29
C ASN A 328 -4.78 -49.61 1.75
N ASN A 329 -3.62 -49.56 1.10
CA ASN A 329 -3.48 -49.70 -0.36
C ASN A 329 -4.31 -48.70 -1.19
N LYS A 330 -4.61 -47.53 -0.60
CA LYS A 330 -5.24 -46.43 -1.32
C LYS A 330 -4.18 -45.56 -1.97
N VAL A 331 -4.43 -45.21 -3.23
CA VAL A 331 -3.57 -44.28 -3.97
C VAL A 331 -3.75 -42.88 -3.39
N VAL A 332 -2.63 -42.23 -3.09
CA VAL A 332 -2.55 -40.85 -2.61
C VAL A 332 -1.62 -40.05 -3.51
N ASN A 333 -2.02 -38.81 -3.78
CA ASN A 333 -1.17 -37.83 -4.45
C ASN A 333 -0.35 -37.08 -3.39
N ARG A 334 0.98 -37.21 -3.39
CA ARG A 334 1.83 -36.57 -2.36
C ARG A 334 2.07 -35.09 -2.61
N SER A 335 2.10 -34.66 -3.86
CA SER A 335 2.40 -33.29 -4.26
C SER A 335 1.81 -32.96 -5.63
N GLN A 336 1.81 -31.68 -6.02
CA GLN A 336 1.42 -31.27 -7.37
C GLN A 336 2.59 -31.31 -8.37
N GLU A 337 3.79 -31.67 -7.91
CA GLU A 337 4.98 -31.78 -8.75
C GLU A 337 5.01 -33.14 -9.47
N MET A 338 5.54 -33.18 -10.69
CA MET A 338 5.67 -34.38 -11.54
C MET A 338 6.78 -35.33 -11.06
N ARG A 339 6.80 -35.67 -9.77
CA ARG A 339 7.85 -36.49 -9.13
C ARG A 339 7.72 -37.97 -9.43
N ASN A 340 6.50 -38.51 -9.41
CA ASN A 340 6.22 -39.90 -9.75
C ASN A 340 4.88 -40.01 -10.50
N PRO A 341 4.82 -39.49 -11.73
CA PRO A 341 3.55 -39.32 -12.41
C PRO A 341 3.04 -40.68 -12.94
N ALA A 342 1.79 -40.97 -12.64
CA ALA A 342 1.12 -42.21 -12.98
C ALA A 342 -0.30 -41.97 -13.50
N VAL A 343 -0.72 -42.78 -14.47
CA VAL A 343 -2.07 -42.76 -15.03
C VAL A 343 -2.75 -44.10 -14.82
N GLN A 344 -4.01 -44.08 -14.39
CA GLN A 344 -4.84 -45.29 -14.36
C GLN A 344 -5.64 -45.36 -15.66
N ILE A 345 -5.52 -46.48 -16.36
CA ILE A 345 -6.30 -46.77 -17.56
C ILE A 345 -7.23 -47.96 -17.34
N ALA A 346 -8.32 -47.99 -18.10
CA ALA A 346 -9.19 -49.15 -18.26
C ALA A 346 -9.23 -49.53 -19.75
N LEU A 347 -8.91 -50.79 -20.05
CA LEU A 347 -8.99 -51.33 -21.42
C LEU A 347 -10.30 -52.11 -21.57
N PHE A 348 -11.04 -51.82 -22.63
CA PHE A 348 -12.23 -52.53 -23.04
C PHE A 348 -11.98 -53.22 -24.38
N LYS A 349 -12.57 -54.40 -24.56
CA LYS A 349 -12.61 -55.15 -25.82
C LYS A 349 -14.07 -55.49 -26.10
N ASP A 350 -14.60 -55.04 -27.23
CA ASP A 350 -16.01 -55.25 -27.61
C ASP A 350 -16.98 -54.82 -26.48
N ASN A 351 -16.71 -53.65 -25.88
CA ASN A 351 -17.38 -53.09 -24.69
C ASN A 351 -17.24 -53.87 -23.37
N ILE A 352 -16.46 -54.96 -23.33
CA ILE A 352 -16.20 -55.72 -22.11
C ILE A 352 -14.89 -55.25 -21.47
N LEU A 353 -14.92 -54.94 -20.18
CA LEU A 353 -13.72 -54.54 -19.43
C LEU A 353 -12.71 -55.70 -19.35
N VAL A 354 -11.53 -55.51 -19.93
CA VAL A 354 -10.44 -56.49 -19.88
C VAL A 354 -9.63 -56.34 -18.59
N TYR A 355 -9.19 -55.11 -18.28
CA TYR A 355 -8.44 -54.81 -17.05
C TYR A 355 -8.45 -53.31 -16.71
N LYS A 356 -8.08 -53.01 -15.45
CA LYS A 356 -7.69 -51.67 -14.99
C LYS A 356 -6.26 -51.75 -14.47
N LYS A 357 -5.38 -50.82 -14.87
CA LYS A 357 -4.00 -50.79 -14.40
C LYS A 357 -3.44 -49.39 -14.27
N TRP A 358 -2.40 -49.26 -13.46
CA TRP A 358 -1.57 -48.07 -13.37
C TRP A 358 -0.40 -48.17 -14.33
N ILE A 359 -0.07 -47.05 -14.98
CA ILE A 359 1.09 -46.91 -15.85
C ILE A 359 1.91 -45.73 -15.32
N PHE A 360 3.20 -45.97 -15.10
CA PHE A 360 4.13 -45.00 -14.54
C PHE A 360 5.03 -44.46 -15.66
N SER A 361 5.21 -43.15 -15.74
CA SER A 361 6.08 -42.55 -16.76
C SER A 361 7.54 -42.92 -16.52
N LYS A 362 7.99 -42.90 -15.26
CA LYS A 362 9.38 -43.20 -14.86
C LYS A 362 9.70 -44.69 -14.81
N PHE A 363 8.68 -45.55 -14.74
CA PHE A 363 8.82 -47.00 -14.64
C PHE A 363 7.87 -47.69 -15.64
N PRO A 364 8.10 -47.51 -16.96
CA PRO A 364 7.20 -48.00 -18.00
C PRO A 364 7.11 -49.53 -18.04
N ASP A 365 8.07 -50.25 -17.45
CA ASP A 365 8.07 -51.73 -17.40
C ASP A 365 7.51 -52.29 -16.08
N PHE A 366 7.12 -51.44 -15.12
CA PHE A 366 6.62 -51.84 -13.80
C PHE A 366 5.14 -52.31 -13.84
N HIS A 367 4.83 -53.22 -14.74
CA HIS A 367 3.46 -53.71 -14.95
C HIS A 367 3.30 -55.14 -14.42
N GLY A 368 2.19 -55.40 -13.71
CA GLY A 368 1.73 -56.75 -13.40
C GLY A 368 1.37 -57.52 -14.68
N SER A 369 0.93 -58.79 -14.55
CA SER A 369 0.66 -59.68 -15.70
C SER A 369 -0.12 -58.98 -16.82
N GLU A 370 0.49 -58.89 -18.00
CA GLU A 370 -0.07 -58.16 -19.14
C GLU A 370 -1.24 -58.96 -19.75
N LYS A 371 -2.45 -58.86 -19.19
CA LYS A 371 -3.66 -59.33 -19.87
C LYS A 371 -3.96 -58.42 -21.07
N GLY A 372 -4.36 -58.98 -22.23
CA GLY A 372 -4.74 -58.23 -23.44
C GLY A 372 -3.65 -58.10 -24.52
N ASP A 373 -4.04 -57.59 -25.70
CA ASP A 373 -3.24 -57.60 -26.95
C ASP A 373 -2.38 -56.34 -27.15
N TYR A 374 -2.50 -55.35 -26.26
CA TYR A 374 -1.82 -54.06 -26.37
C TYR A 374 -0.92 -53.78 -25.16
N ARG A 375 0.27 -53.25 -25.43
CA ARG A 375 1.16 -52.60 -24.46
C ARG A 375 0.90 -51.10 -24.48
N PHE A 376 0.78 -50.52 -23.29
CA PHE A 376 0.54 -49.08 -23.11
C PHE A 376 1.70 -48.46 -22.35
N SER A 377 2.16 -47.30 -22.79
CA SER A 377 3.16 -46.49 -22.11
C SER A 377 2.64 -45.07 -21.92
N PHE A 378 2.89 -44.50 -20.75
CA PHE A 378 2.53 -43.13 -20.43
C PHE A 378 3.71 -42.22 -20.79
N LEU A 379 3.55 -41.45 -21.87
CA LEU A 379 4.62 -40.62 -22.40
C LEU A 379 4.70 -39.28 -21.68
N ASP A 380 3.59 -38.56 -21.61
CA ASP A 380 3.56 -37.19 -21.09
C ASP A 380 2.15 -36.76 -20.70
N PHE A 381 2.02 -35.70 -19.90
CA PHE A 381 0.76 -35.09 -19.48
C PHE A 381 0.78 -33.59 -19.72
N SER A 382 -0.24 -33.09 -20.41
CA SER A 382 -0.51 -31.66 -20.60
C SER A 382 -1.76 -31.30 -19.79
N GLY A 383 -1.54 -30.76 -18.59
CA GLY A 383 -2.61 -30.28 -17.70
C GLY A 383 -3.18 -28.95 -18.17
N LYS A 384 -4.44 -28.67 -17.84
CA LYS A 384 -4.96 -27.30 -17.90
C LYS A 384 -4.30 -26.48 -16.82
N GLU A 385 -3.81 -25.30 -17.18
CA GLU A 385 -3.27 -24.36 -16.22
C GLU A 385 -4.41 -23.58 -15.55
N TYR A 386 -4.14 -23.09 -14.35
CA TYR A 386 -5.01 -22.14 -13.68
C TYR A 386 -4.19 -20.91 -13.28
N THR A 387 -4.85 -19.77 -13.33
CA THR A 387 -4.34 -18.51 -12.80
C THR A 387 -4.90 -18.32 -11.38
N GLY A 388 -4.01 -18.09 -10.42
CA GLY A 388 -4.33 -17.79 -9.04
C GLY A 388 -4.40 -16.29 -8.83
N LEU A 389 -5.61 -15.78 -8.59
CA LEU A 389 -5.91 -14.36 -8.50
C LEU A 389 -6.13 -13.95 -7.05
N GLN A 390 -5.53 -12.82 -6.66
CA GLN A 390 -5.84 -12.13 -5.42
C GLN A 390 -6.75 -10.95 -5.71
N LEU A 391 -7.90 -10.90 -5.06
CA LEU A 391 -8.85 -9.80 -5.17
C LEU A 391 -8.82 -8.98 -3.90
N THR A 392 -8.63 -7.67 -4.05
CA THR A 392 -8.61 -6.71 -2.94
C THR A 392 -9.57 -5.57 -3.24
N LYS A 393 -10.51 -5.32 -2.32
CA LYS A 393 -11.34 -4.11 -2.28
C LYS A 393 -11.00 -3.32 -1.04
N ASP A 394 -10.49 -2.11 -1.21
CA ASP A 394 -10.18 -1.19 -0.12
C ASP A 394 -10.87 0.17 -0.39
N PRO A 395 -11.99 0.47 0.29
CA PRO A 395 -12.67 1.75 0.14
C PRO A 395 -11.92 2.93 0.78
N GLY A 396 -10.96 2.67 1.67
CA GLY A 396 -10.20 3.68 2.40
C GLY A 396 -8.97 4.20 1.67
N VAL A 397 -8.52 3.51 0.62
CA VAL A 397 -7.24 3.76 -0.07
C VAL A 397 -7.07 5.22 -0.52
N TRP A 398 -8.10 5.84 -1.08
CA TRP A 398 -8.02 7.23 -1.56
C TRP A 398 -7.95 8.25 -0.42
N VAL A 399 -8.56 7.94 0.73
CA VAL A 399 -8.46 8.75 1.95
C VAL A 399 -7.05 8.69 2.50
N VAL A 400 -6.44 7.50 2.51
CA VAL A 400 -5.04 7.30 2.92
C VAL A 400 -4.09 8.08 2.01
N TRP A 401 -4.22 7.98 0.68
CA TRP A 401 -3.38 8.74 -0.27
C TRP A 401 -3.50 10.25 -0.09
N SER A 402 -4.72 10.75 0.12
CA SER A 402 -4.94 12.16 0.43
C SER A 402 -4.25 12.57 1.73
N GLY A 403 -4.32 11.72 2.76
CA GLY A 403 -3.62 11.91 4.02
C GLY A 403 -2.09 11.91 3.88
N CYS A 404 -1.53 10.98 3.11
CA CYS A 404 -0.10 10.92 2.80
C CYS A 404 0.39 12.18 2.08
N PHE A 405 -0.37 12.66 1.09
CA PHE A 405 -0.05 13.90 0.39
C PHE A 405 -0.01 15.10 1.35
N LEU A 406 -1.04 15.26 2.19
CA LEU A 406 -1.09 16.33 3.18
C LEU A 406 0.02 16.20 4.23
N LEU A 407 0.33 14.99 4.68
CA LEU A 407 1.43 14.74 5.61
C LEU A 407 2.76 15.23 5.03
N THR A 408 3.07 14.85 3.79
CA THR A 408 4.29 15.29 3.10
C THR A 408 4.31 16.81 2.90
N LEU A 409 3.20 17.41 2.45
CA LEU A 409 3.08 18.86 2.28
C LEU A 409 3.25 19.61 3.61
N GLY A 410 2.63 19.11 4.69
CA GLY A 410 2.71 19.67 6.03
C GLY A 410 4.13 19.62 6.58
N CYS A 411 4.81 18.47 6.44
CA CYS A 411 6.22 18.31 6.77
C CYS A 411 7.11 19.23 5.95
N TYR A 412 6.86 19.37 4.64
CA TYR A 412 7.63 20.27 3.79
C TYR A 412 7.55 21.73 4.30
N LEU A 413 6.33 22.21 4.53
CA LEU A 413 6.10 23.54 5.09
C LEU A 413 6.76 23.71 6.45
N LEU A 414 6.71 22.71 7.32
CA LEU A 414 7.32 22.81 8.64
C LEU A 414 8.85 22.82 8.58
N PHE A 415 9.48 21.92 7.83
CA PHE A 415 10.93 21.71 7.90
C PHE A 415 11.72 22.60 6.94
N PHE A 416 11.17 22.92 5.77
CA PHE A 416 11.91 23.61 4.71
C PHE A 416 11.52 25.07 4.53
N MET A 417 10.38 25.50 5.06
CA MET A 417 9.98 26.90 5.03
C MET A 417 10.25 27.56 6.39
N SER A 418 10.63 28.84 6.37
CA SER A 418 10.82 29.66 7.56
C SER A 418 9.92 30.89 7.52
N HIS A 419 9.52 31.35 8.70
CA HIS A 419 8.87 32.62 8.91
C HIS A 419 9.95 33.63 9.33
N GLN A 420 10.30 34.50 8.39
CA GLN A 420 11.27 35.59 8.57
C GLN A 420 10.54 36.91 8.80
N ARG A 421 11.05 37.71 9.72
CA ARG A 421 10.51 39.03 10.06
C ARG A 421 11.67 40.03 10.15
N LEU A 422 11.50 41.16 9.48
CA LEU A 422 12.47 42.26 9.42
C LEU A 422 11.75 43.58 9.67
N TRP A 423 12.30 44.38 10.57
CA TRP A 423 11.90 45.76 10.82
C TRP A 423 13.05 46.69 10.48
N ILE A 424 12.71 47.82 9.87
CA ILE A 424 13.62 48.94 9.65
C ILE A 424 12.92 50.20 10.12
N ILE A 425 13.45 50.83 11.15
CA ILE A 425 13.03 52.15 11.61
C ILE A 425 14.10 53.17 11.27
N VAL A 426 13.70 54.29 10.69
CA VAL A 426 14.51 55.48 10.51
C VAL A 426 13.91 56.59 11.36
N GLU A 427 14.72 57.22 12.20
CA GLU A 427 14.33 58.34 13.06
C GLU A 427 15.37 59.46 12.96
N ASN A 428 14.92 60.71 12.84
CA ASN A 428 15.79 61.87 13.00
C ASN A 428 16.08 62.12 14.50
N LYS A 429 17.36 62.05 14.90
CA LYS A 429 17.81 62.46 16.23
C LYS A 429 18.82 63.60 16.08
N LYS A 430 18.40 64.82 16.41
CA LYS A 430 19.23 66.04 16.41
C LYS A 430 19.90 66.33 15.05
N GLY A 431 19.20 66.10 13.95
CA GLY A 431 19.70 66.39 12.60
C GLY A 431 20.42 65.23 11.92
N GLU A 432 20.61 64.09 12.60
CA GLU A 432 21.10 62.85 11.99
C GLU A 432 19.97 61.81 11.88
N TYR A 433 19.83 61.18 10.71
CA TYR A 433 18.89 60.06 10.54
C TYR A 433 19.54 58.75 11.00
N ILE A 434 19.00 58.16 12.07
CA ILE A 434 19.47 56.89 12.62
C ILE A 434 18.55 55.78 12.13
N VAL A 435 19.15 54.75 11.53
CA VAL A 435 18.45 53.55 11.07
C VAL A 435 18.69 52.41 12.04
N ASN A 436 17.61 51.91 12.64
CA ASN A 436 17.58 50.69 13.43
C ASN A 436 16.98 49.55 12.61
N MET A 437 17.79 48.54 12.35
CA MET A 437 17.39 47.33 11.66
C MET A 437 17.34 46.19 12.68
N ALA A 438 16.21 45.49 12.76
CA ALA A 438 16.04 44.36 13.66
C ALA A 438 15.29 43.22 12.98
N GLY A 439 15.63 41.97 13.31
CA GLY A 439 15.05 40.83 12.62
C GLY A 439 15.07 39.53 13.41
N THR A 440 14.21 38.61 12.99
CA THR A 440 14.18 37.25 13.53
C THR A 440 13.65 36.26 12.50
N SER A 441 14.10 35.01 12.60
CA SER A 441 13.51 33.89 11.88
C SER A 441 13.13 32.79 12.86
N ASN A 442 11.99 32.14 12.66
CA ASN A 442 11.58 31.02 13.53
C ASN A 442 12.45 29.76 13.35
N LYS A 443 13.17 29.66 12.23
CA LYS A 443 14.02 28.52 11.83
C LYS A 443 15.18 29.01 10.96
N ASN A 444 16.24 28.21 10.85
CA ASN A 444 17.41 28.51 10.01
C ASN A 444 17.96 29.92 10.26
N MET A 445 18.14 30.28 11.53
CA MET A 445 18.58 31.63 11.92
C MET A 445 19.90 32.02 11.25
N LEU A 446 20.84 31.08 11.11
CA LEU A 446 22.14 31.32 10.46
C LEU A 446 21.99 31.85 9.02
N SER A 447 21.19 31.19 8.19
CA SER A 447 20.93 31.64 6.81
C SER A 447 20.20 32.99 6.80
N PHE A 448 19.29 33.24 7.74
CA PHE A 448 18.66 34.54 7.87
C PHE A 448 19.66 35.63 8.32
N THR A 449 20.65 35.32 9.15
CA THR A 449 21.72 36.24 9.54
C THR A 449 22.55 36.68 8.34
N GLU A 450 22.89 35.77 7.43
CA GLU A 450 23.61 36.12 6.20
C GLU A 450 22.81 37.10 5.33
N VAL A 451 21.51 36.82 5.13
CA VAL A 451 20.60 37.71 4.39
C VAL A 451 20.45 39.05 5.11
N PHE A 452 20.31 39.04 6.43
CA PHE A 452 20.23 40.23 7.27
C PHE A 452 21.50 41.09 7.13
N ASP A 453 22.66 40.46 7.09
CA ASP A 453 23.94 41.13 6.94
C ASP A 453 24.14 41.71 5.54
N GLN A 454 23.71 41.00 4.50
CA GLN A 454 23.68 41.50 3.11
C GLN A 454 22.79 42.73 2.99
N ILE A 455 21.58 42.68 3.55
CA ILE A 455 20.67 43.83 3.58
C ILE A 455 21.35 45.00 4.31
N HIS A 456 21.91 44.78 5.50
CA HIS A 456 22.60 45.85 6.22
C HIS A 456 23.74 46.47 5.41
N GLN A 457 24.54 45.67 4.69
CA GLN A 457 25.62 46.17 3.84
C GLN A 457 25.09 46.99 2.65
N GLU A 458 24.04 46.52 1.96
CA GLU A 458 23.41 47.26 0.86
C GLU A 458 22.81 48.60 1.37
N LEU A 459 22.12 48.59 2.51
CA LEU A 459 21.55 49.80 3.10
C LEU A 459 22.62 50.79 3.59
N LYS A 460 23.72 50.29 4.16
CA LYS A 460 24.85 51.13 4.59
C LYS A 460 25.54 51.82 3.41
N LYS A 461 25.53 51.21 2.22
CA LYS A 461 26.06 51.86 1.01
C LYS A 461 25.26 53.12 0.67
N ILE A 462 23.93 53.10 0.77
CA ILE A 462 23.09 54.30 0.58
C ILE A 462 23.54 55.44 1.51
N GLY A 463 23.82 55.13 2.77
CA GLY A 463 24.30 56.13 3.74
C GLY A 463 25.69 56.71 3.43
N LYS A 464 26.49 56.03 2.61
CA LYS A 464 27.83 56.48 2.16
C LYS A 464 27.84 57.05 0.73
N SER A 465 26.90 56.65 -0.12
CA SER A 465 26.85 56.97 -1.54
C SER A 465 25.88 58.13 -1.80
N VAL A 466 26.27 59.32 -1.38
CA VAL A 466 25.78 60.57 -2.00
C VAL A 466 27.00 61.48 -2.07
N PRO A 467 27.42 61.91 -3.29
CA PRO A 467 28.60 62.75 -3.49
C PRO A 467 28.57 64.02 -2.64
#